data_AF-I2NDT2-F1
#
_entry.id   AF-I2NDT2-F1
#
_cell.length_a   1.000
_cell.length_b   1.000
_cell.length_c   1.000
_cell.angle_alpha   90.00
_cell.angle_beta   90.00
_cell.angle_gamma   90.00
#
_symmetry.space_group_name_H-M   'P 1'
#
loop_
_entity.id
_entity.type
_entity.pdbx_description
1 polymer ?
#
loop_
_entity_poly.entity_id
_entity_poly.type
_entity_poly.pdbx_seq_one_letter_code
_entity_poly.pdbx_strand_id
1 'polypeptide(L)'
;MNQRDIYYWGNLDTHGFAILDRLRRHFPHTISFLMDEETLLNYPDFWSKESKPKIENLTLLTEDELQLYLALQYHQFGKNVRLEQEFIPFSVVKSAIEKMTNSKNQEKK
;
A
#
# COMPACT_ATOMS: atom_id res chain seq x y z
N MET A 1 16.73 -13.65 -17.69
CA MET A 1 17.01 -12.70 -16.58
C MET A 1 16.27 -13.22 -15.37
N ASN A 2 16.93 -13.39 -14.22
CA ASN A 2 16.22 -13.73 -12.98
C ASN A 2 15.31 -12.55 -12.61
N GLN A 3 14.00 -12.75 -12.67
CA GLN A 3 13.04 -11.81 -12.08
C GLN A 3 13.34 -11.74 -10.58
N ARG A 4 13.68 -10.55 -10.09
CA ARG A 4 13.81 -10.31 -8.66
C ARG A 4 12.42 -9.99 -8.13
N ASP A 5 12.12 -10.48 -6.94
CA ASP A 5 10.90 -10.10 -6.28
C ASP A 5 10.96 -8.61 -5.89
N ILE A 6 9.91 -7.87 -6.22
CA ILE A 6 9.81 -6.44 -5.93
C ILE A 6 8.69 -6.27 -4.90
N TYR A 7 9.04 -5.69 -3.76
CA TYR A 7 8.09 -5.28 -2.75
C TYR A 7 8.00 -3.77 -2.72
N TYR A 8 6.78 -3.26 -2.63
CA TYR A 8 6.50 -1.84 -2.56
C TYR A 8 5.78 -1.50 -1.25
N TRP A 9 6.22 -0.42 -0.61
CA TRP A 9 5.56 0.18 0.53
C TRP A 9 5.61 1.69 0.35
N GLY A 10 4.45 2.30 0.46
CA GLY A 10 4.27 3.73 0.27
C GLY A 10 3.17 4.23 1.20
N ASN A 11 2.85 5.51 1.06
CA ASN A 11 1.79 6.12 1.85
C ASN A 11 0.42 5.53 1.50
N LEU A 12 -0.44 5.46 2.51
CA LEU A 12 -1.86 5.15 2.37
C LEU A 12 -2.59 6.46 2.05
N ASP A 13 -2.45 6.88 0.79
CA ASP A 13 -3.10 8.03 0.17
C ASP A 13 -3.29 7.79 -1.33
N THR A 14 -3.98 8.69 -2.02
CA THR A 14 -4.29 8.49 -3.44
C THR A 14 -3.04 8.55 -4.34
N HIS A 15 -2.00 9.30 -3.96
CA HIS A 15 -0.72 9.30 -4.67
C HIS A 15 0.05 7.99 -4.50
N GLY A 16 0.04 7.40 -3.31
CA GLY A 16 0.73 6.15 -2.99
C GLY A 16 0.25 5.00 -3.88
N PHE A 17 -1.06 4.89 -4.06
CA PHE A 17 -1.67 3.92 -4.99
C PHE A 17 -1.37 4.24 -6.46
N ALA A 18 -1.37 5.51 -6.87
CA ALA A 18 -1.00 5.89 -8.23
C ALA A 18 0.47 5.57 -8.57
N ILE A 19 1.37 5.63 -7.58
CA ILE A 19 2.77 5.21 -7.74
C ILE A 19 2.85 3.68 -7.87
N LEU A 20 2.13 2.93 -7.04
CA LEU A 20 2.06 1.47 -7.11
C LEU A 20 1.56 0.99 -8.49
N ASP A 21 0.46 1.55 -8.99
CA ASP A 21 -0.07 1.24 -10.33
C ASP A 21 1.00 1.48 -11.42
N ARG A 22 1.66 2.64 -11.39
CA ARG A 22 2.72 2.97 -12.36
C ARG A 22 3.93 2.04 -12.24
N LEU A 23 4.28 1.62 -11.04
CA LEU A 23 5.36 0.67 -10.80
C LEU A 23 5.00 -0.69 -11.41
N ARG A 24 3.75 -1.16 -11.23
CA ARG A 24 3.25 -2.42 -11.80
C ARG A 24 3.15 -2.43 -13.32
N ARG A 25 3.06 -1.27 -13.99
CA ARG A 25 3.20 -1.21 -15.46
C ARG A 25 4.55 -1.71 -15.96
N HIS A 26 5.61 -1.49 -15.17
CA HIS A 26 6.98 -1.89 -15.51
C HIS A 26 7.34 -3.24 -14.87
N PHE A 27 6.80 -3.50 -13.67
CA PHE A 27 7.06 -4.69 -12.88
C PHE A 27 5.75 -5.31 -12.38
N PRO A 28 5.01 -6.05 -13.21
CA PRO A 28 3.68 -6.57 -12.88
C PRO A 28 3.65 -7.49 -11.65
N HIS A 29 4.78 -8.08 -11.30
CA HIS A 29 4.97 -8.97 -10.14
C HIS A 29 5.25 -8.21 -8.83
N THR A 30 5.10 -6.88 -8.81
CA THR A 30 5.30 -6.09 -7.59
C THR A 30 4.21 -6.37 -6.56
N ILE A 31 4.62 -6.76 -5.36
CA ILE A 31 3.74 -7.03 -4.23
C ILE A 31 3.77 -5.83 -3.28
N SER A 32 2.62 -5.25 -2.94
CA SER A 32 2.54 -4.22 -1.91
C SER A 32 2.50 -4.88 -0.53
N PHE A 33 2.90 -4.16 0.52
CA PHE A 33 2.69 -4.60 1.91
C PHE A 33 2.39 -3.40 2.80
N LEU A 34 1.59 -3.59 3.85
CA LEU A 34 1.12 -2.51 4.74
C LEU A 34 0.40 -1.39 3.99
N MET A 35 -0.25 -1.74 2.87
CA MET A 35 -1.02 -0.83 2.01
C MET A 35 -2.47 -1.29 1.91
N ASP A 36 -3.01 -1.75 3.03
CA ASP A 36 -4.35 -2.30 3.20
C ASP A 36 -5.18 -1.47 4.20
N GLU A 37 -6.50 -1.67 4.16
CA GLU A 37 -7.44 -0.94 5.02
C GLU A 37 -7.18 -1.21 6.50
N GLU A 38 -6.84 -2.45 6.88
CA GLU A 38 -6.52 -2.79 8.26
C GLU A 38 -5.35 -1.95 8.78
N THR A 39 -4.30 -1.78 7.97
CA THR A 39 -3.17 -0.91 8.30
C THR A 39 -3.62 0.54 8.47
N LEU A 40 -4.45 1.07 7.57
CA LEU A 40 -4.97 2.43 7.69
C LEU A 40 -5.75 2.64 9.00
N LEU A 41 -6.67 1.73 9.32
CA LEU A 41 -7.58 1.81 10.46
C LEU A 41 -6.91 1.56 11.81
N ASN A 42 -5.73 0.94 11.83
CA ASN A 42 -4.95 0.75 13.06
C ASN A 42 -4.24 2.02 13.55
N TYR A 43 -4.11 3.06 12.71
CA TYR A 43 -3.37 4.30 13.04
C TYR A 43 -4.16 5.59 12.78
N PRO A 44 -5.42 5.72 13.25
CA PRO A 44 -6.26 6.89 12.97
C PRO A 44 -5.72 8.18 13.59
N ASP A 45 -5.05 8.10 14.74
CA ASP A 45 -4.46 9.24 15.43
C ASP A 45 -3.32 9.90 14.63
N PHE A 46 -2.77 9.19 13.64
CA PHE A 46 -1.70 9.66 12.77
C PHE A 46 -2.19 10.07 11.38
N TRP A 47 -3.50 10.05 11.15
CA TRP A 47 -4.06 10.52 9.88
C TRP A 47 -3.83 12.01 9.69
N SER A 48 -3.29 12.35 8.53
CA SER A 48 -3.15 13.70 8.04
C SER A 48 -4.09 13.93 6.86
N LYS A 49 -3.99 15.12 6.24
CA LYS A 49 -4.79 15.47 5.06
C LYS A 49 -3.92 15.54 3.82
N GLU A 50 -4.29 14.79 2.80
CA GLU A 50 -3.77 14.91 1.46
C GLU A 50 -4.18 16.27 0.86
N SER A 51 -3.19 17.13 0.58
CA SER A 51 -3.42 18.50 0.12
C SER A 51 -4.00 18.54 -1.30
N LYS A 52 -3.59 17.62 -2.16
CA LYS A 52 -4.01 17.52 -3.56
C LYS A 52 -4.28 16.05 -3.90
N PRO A 53 -5.47 15.52 -3.59
CA PRO A 53 -5.83 14.16 -3.95
C PRO A 53 -5.72 13.92 -5.45
N LYS A 54 -5.35 12.70 -5.80
CA LYS A 54 -5.11 12.23 -7.14
C LYS A 54 -6.23 11.31 -7.59
N ILE A 55 -6.96 11.77 -8.59
CA ILE A 55 -8.07 11.04 -9.19
C ILE A 55 -7.61 10.48 -10.54
N GLU A 56 -7.38 9.18 -10.59
CA GLU A 56 -6.96 8.46 -11.80
C GLU A 56 -7.68 7.11 -11.86
N ASN A 57 -7.87 6.58 -13.07
CA ASN A 57 -8.33 5.21 -13.23
C ASN A 57 -7.12 4.27 -13.08
N LEU A 58 -6.99 3.63 -11.93
CA LEU A 58 -5.88 2.72 -11.61
C LEU A 58 -6.29 1.28 -11.93
N THR A 59 -5.70 0.69 -12.97
CA THR A 59 -6.13 -0.61 -13.52
C THR A 59 -5.26 -1.77 -13.09
N LEU A 60 -4.15 -1.52 -12.38
CA LEU A 60 -3.19 -2.55 -11.94
C LEU A 60 -3.14 -2.72 -10.43
N LEU A 61 -4.13 -2.20 -9.70
CA LEU A 61 -4.33 -2.49 -8.29
C LEU A 61 -4.98 -3.87 -8.11
N THR A 62 -4.74 -4.52 -6.97
CA THR A 62 -5.56 -5.65 -6.53
C THR A 62 -6.94 -5.15 -6.13
N GLU A 63 -7.90 -6.06 -5.94
CA GLU A 63 -9.24 -5.69 -5.50
C GLU A 63 -9.20 -4.92 -4.17
N ASP A 64 -8.51 -5.45 -3.16
CA ASP A 64 -8.42 -4.81 -1.83
C ASP A 64 -7.77 -3.42 -1.88
N GLU A 65 -6.71 -3.26 -2.69
CA GLU A 65 -6.05 -1.97 -2.90
C GLU A 65 -6.96 -0.98 -3.63
N LEU A 66 -7.72 -1.45 -4.63
CA LEU A 66 -8.67 -0.61 -5.36
C LEU A 66 -9.81 -0.17 -4.43
N GLN A 67 -10.34 -1.07 -3.60
CA GLN A 67 -11.37 -0.74 -2.62
C GLN A 67 -10.88 0.34 -1.66
N LEU A 68 -9.66 0.20 -1.12
CA LEU A 68 -9.09 1.20 -0.24
C LEU A 68 -8.82 2.54 -0.96
N TYR A 69 -8.28 2.50 -2.18
CA TYR A 69 -8.10 3.70 -3.02
C TYR A 69 -9.41 4.46 -3.22
N LEU A 70 -10.48 3.74 -3.59
CA LEU A 70 -11.81 4.33 -3.77
C LEU A 70 -12.38 4.86 -2.44
N ALA A 71 -12.19 4.14 -1.33
CA ALA A 71 -12.64 4.60 -0.02
C ALA A 71 -11.95 5.92 0.42
N LEU A 72 -10.65 6.05 0.17
CA LEU A 72 -9.90 7.30 0.38
C LEU A 72 -10.39 8.42 -0.56
N GLN A 73 -10.58 8.10 -1.84
CA GLN A 73 -11.05 9.04 -2.87
C GLN A 73 -12.45 9.58 -2.54
N TYR A 74 -13.37 8.72 -2.10
CA TYR A 74 -14.74 9.08 -1.73
C TYR A 74 -14.89 9.52 -0.26
N HIS A 75 -13.76 9.73 0.43
CA HIS A 75 -13.73 10.29 1.79
C HIS A 75 -14.48 9.45 2.84
N GLN A 76 -14.51 8.13 2.69
CA GLN A 76 -15.24 7.23 3.59
C GLN A 76 -14.70 7.28 5.03
N PHE A 77 -13.40 7.54 5.20
CA PHE A 77 -12.73 7.68 6.50
C PHE A 77 -12.60 9.14 6.96
N GLY A 78 -13.09 10.09 6.17
CA GLY A 78 -12.90 11.52 6.38
C GLY A 78 -12.31 12.23 5.15
N LYS A 79 -12.36 13.56 5.17
CA LYS A 79 -11.94 14.37 4.03
C LYS A 79 -10.43 14.30 3.81
N ASN A 80 -10.04 13.80 2.64
CA ASN A 80 -8.66 13.67 2.17
C ASN A 80 -7.74 12.92 3.16
N VAL A 81 -8.21 11.85 3.78
CA VAL A 81 -7.37 11.08 4.71
C VAL A 81 -6.09 10.60 4.03
N ARG A 82 -4.98 10.71 4.75
CA ARG A 82 -3.65 10.21 4.39
C ARG A 82 -3.01 9.62 5.63
N LEU A 83 -2.41 8.45 5.50
CA LEU A 83 -1.46 7.94 6.49
C LEU A 83 -0.09 7.83 5.84
N GLU A 84 0.88 8.58 6.36
CA GLU A 84 2.27 8.48 5.90
C GLU A 84 2.89 7.20 6.44
N GLN A 85 3.62 6.48 5.59
CA GLN A 85 4.21 5.20 5.96
C GLN A 85 5.10 5.29 7.21
N GLU A 86 5.72 6.45 7.43
CA GLU A 86 6.62 6.74 8.56
C GLU A 86 5.93 6.70 9.93
N PHE A 87 4.59 6.81 9.96
CA PHE A 87 3.81 6.69 11.20
C PHE A 87 3.49 5.24 11.58
N ILE A 88 3.78 4.27 10.71
CA ILE A 88 3.60 2.86 11.05
C ILE A 88 4.78 2.40 11.93
N PRO A 89 4.54 1.81 13.11
CA PRO A 89 5.59 1.38 14.02
C PRO A 89 6.58 0.42 13.36
N PHE A 90 7.87 0.63 13.62
CA PHE A 90 8.94 -0.21 13.07
C PHE A 90 8.78 -1.71 13.38
N SER A 91 8.21 -2.05 14.55
CA SER A 91 7.92 -3.44 14.92
C SER A 91 6.94 -4.13 13.96
N VAL A 92 5.96 -3.38 13.45
CA VAL A 92 4.94 -3.87 12.51
C VAL A 92 5.57 -4.05 11.13
N VAL A 93 6.38 -3.09 10.68
CA VAL A 93 7.17 -3.18 9.45
C VAL A 93 8.09 -4.40 9.46
N LYS A 94 8.83 -4.59 10.56
CA LYS A 94 9.71 -5.74 10.74
C LYS A 94 8.93 -7.06 10.67
N SER A 95 7.80 -7.16 11.37
CA SER A 95 6.95 -8.35 11.34
C SER A 95 6.40 -8.65 9.95
N ALA A 96 5.96 -7.63 9.20
CA ALA A 96 5.49 -7.78 7.83
C ALA A 96 6.61 -8.32 6.91
N ILE A 97 7.81 -7.74 6.98
CA ILE A 97 8.96 -8.20 6.19
C ILE A 97 9.35 -9.64 6.55
N GLU A 98 9.41 -9.98 7.84
CA GLU A 98 9.71 -11.34 8.30
C GLU A 98 8.70 -12.35 7.74
N LYS A 99 7.40 -12.04 7.78
CA LYS A 99 6.35 -12.88 7.17
C LYS A 99 6.60 -13.10 5.67
N MET A 100 6.86 -12.04 4.91
CA MET A 100 7.11 -12.15 3.46
C MET A 100 8.35 -12.99 3.13
N THR A 101 9.43 -12.83 3.90
CA THR A 101 10.66 -13.62 3.70
C THR A 101 10.47 -15.10 4.08
N ASN A 102 9.67 -15.38 5.11
CA ASN A 102 9.42 -16.74 5.56
C ASN A 102 8.50 -17.52 4.62
N SER A 103 7.46 -16.89 4.05
CA SER A 103 6.59 -17.53 3.06
C SER A 103 7.38 -18.00 1.82
N LYS A 104 8.37 -17.21 1.37
CA LYS A 104 9.25 -17.61 0.27
C LYS A 104 10.14 -18.81 0.54
N ASN A 105 10.54 -19.01 1.80
CA ASN A 105 11.36 -20.15 2.17
C ASN A 105 10.55 -21.46 2.22
N GLN A 106 9.22 -21.37 2.33
CA GLN A 106 8.31 -22.51 2.30
C GLN A 106 7.94 -22.92 0.87
N GLU A 107 7.79 -21.98 -0.06
CA GLU A 107 7.50 -22.26 -1.48
C GLU A 107 8.70 -22.82 -2.27
N LYS A 108 9.92 -22.70 -1.73
CA LYS A 108 11.17 -23.20 -2.35
C LYS A 108 11.61 -24.58 -1.83
N LYS A 109 10.86 -25.20 -0.92
CA LYS A 109 11.09 -26.58 -0.44
C LYS A 109 10.13 -27.54 -1.10
#